data_AF-A0A7V5VZT1-F1
#
_entry.id   AF-A0A7V5VZT1-F1
#
_cell.length_a   1.000
_cell.length_b   1.000
_cell.length_c   1.000
_cell.angle_alpha   90.00
_cell.angle_beta   90.00
_cell.angle_gamma   90.00
#
_symmetry.space_group_name_H-M   'P 1'
#
loop_
_entity.id
_entity.type
_entity.pdbx_description
1 polymer ?
#
loop_
_entity_poly.entity_id
_entity_poly.type
_entity_poly.pdbx_seq_one_letter_code
_entity_poly.pdbx_strand_id
1 'polypeptide(L)' 'MKNILYIFDTDPWPSPFDINVAYDVGFDVVVPFGGVKPDKSKSLVEDAMFSRGIDGSKKTKIF' A
#
# COMPACT_ATOMS: atom_id res chain seq x y z
N MET A 1 -5.79 3.72 -15.36
CA MET A 1 -5.83 3.17 -13.99
C MET A 1 -4.68 3.76 -13.20
N LYS A 2 -4.96 4.24 -11.99
CA LYS A 2 -3.99 4.81 -11.04
C LYS A 2 -3.03 3.73 -10.51
N ASN A 3 -1.77 4.10 -10.30
CA ASN A 3 -0.78 3.36 -9.54
C ASN A 3 -1.01 3.62 -8.05
N ILE A 4 -1.27 2.57 -7.28
CA ILE A 4 -1.57 2.67 -5.85
C ILE A 4 -0.45 1.99 -5.07
N LEU A 5 0.08 2.70 -4.07
CA LEU A 5 0.96 2.13 -3.06
C LEU A 5 0.20 1.99 -1.75
N TYR A 6 0.20 0.79 -1.19
CA TYR A 6 -0.18 0.54 0.20
C TYR A 6 1.09 0.50 1.03
N ILE A 7 1.15 1.28 2.11
CA ILE A 7 2.26 1.24 3.08
C ILE A 7 1.76 0.51 4.31
N PHE A 8 2.35 -0.63 4.64
CA PHE A 8 2.03 -1.42 5.81
C PHE A 8 3.12 -1.27 6.86
N ASP A 9 2.89 -0.33 7.77
CA ASP A 9 3.82 -0.03 8.85
C ASP A 9 3.45 -0.83 10.11
N THR A 10 4.47 -1.38 10.79
CA THR A 10 4.28 -2.05 12.08
C THR A 10 4.13 -1.05 13.23
N ASP A 11 4.68 0.16 13.05
CA ASP A 11 4.50 1.23 14.02
C ASP A 11 3.07 1.78 13.97
N PRO A 12 2.55 2.34 15.08
CA PRO A 12 1.19 2.89 15.10
C PRO A 12 0.98 4.05 14.11
N TRP A 13 2.05 4.77 13.77
CA TRP A 13 2.02 5.94 12.91
C TRP A 13 2.90 5.70 11.68
N PRO A 14 2.30 5.54 10.50
CA PRO A 14 3.06 5.40 9.27
C PRO A 14 3.97 6.60 9.02
N SER A 15 5.20 6.32 8.63
CA SER A 15 6.22 7.33 8.34
C SER A 15 5.77 8.36 7.29
N PRO A 16 5.69 9.66 7.63
CA PRO A 16 5.43 10.71 6.64
C PRO A 16 6.51 10.79 5.57
N PHE A 17 7.74 10.38 5.90
CA PHE A 17 8.84 10.34 4.95
C PHE A 17 8.56 9.34 3.82
N ASP A 18 8.13 8.12 4.15
CA ASP A 18 7.83 7.09 3.15
C ASP A 18 6.65 7.50 2.27
N ILE A 19 5.65 8.16 2.85
CA ILE A 19 4.51 8.72 2.11
C ILE A 19 4.95 9.80 1.12
N ASN A 20 5.79 10.74 1.55
CA ASN A 20 6.29 11.80 0.67
C ASN A 20 7.13 11.24 -0.48
N VAL A 21 8.08 10.34 -0.16
CA VAL A 21 8.93 9.69 -1.17
C VAL A 21 8.09 8.92 -2.18
N ALA A 22 7.04 8.21 -1.73
CA ALA A 22 6.14 7.50 -2.63
C ALA A 22 5.44 8.42 -3.64
N TYR A 23 4.99 9.60 -3.21
CA TYR A 23 4.43 10.58 -4.14
C TYR A 23 5.50 11.16 -5.08
N ASP A 24 6.69 11.48 -4.56
CA ASP A 24 7.80 12.03 -5.36
C ASP A 24 8.27 11.06 -6.47
N VAL A 25 8.21 9.74 -6.24
CA VAL A 25 8.54 8.73 -7.27
C VAL A 25 7.38 8.40 -8.21
N GLY A 26 6.23 9.05 -8.06
CA GLY A 26 5.15 9.05 -9.04
C GLY A 26 3.99 8.08 -8.78
N PHE A 27 3.75 7.66 -7.54
CA PHE A 27 2.48 6.98 -7.23
C PHE A 27 1.31 7.97 -7.27
N ASP A 28 0.20 7.54 -7.85
CA ASP A 28 -1.01 8.36 -7.97
C ASP A 28 -1.81 8.42 -6.65
N VAL A 29 -1.70 7.38 -5.83
CA VAL A 29 -2.38 7.24 -4.53
C VAL A 29 -1.46 6.48 -3.58
N VAL A 30 -1.28 7.01 -2.37
CA VAL A 30 -0.57 6.34 -1.27
C VAL A 30 -1.56 6.12 -0.12
N VAL A 31 -1.69 4.88 0.33
CA VAL A 31 -2.62 4.47 1.40
C VAL A 31 -1.82 3.90 2.57
N PRO A 32 -1.58 4.68 3.63
CA PRO A 32 -0.82 4.23 4.78
C PRO A 32 -1.68 3.51 5.83
N PHE A 33 -1.20 2.37 6.31
CA PHE A 33 -1.76 1.61 7.44
C PHE A 33 -0.69 1.46 8.52
N GLY A 34 -1.01 1.89 9.75
CA GLY A 34 -0.17 1.68 10.91
C GLY A 34 -0.62 0.47 11.74
N GLY A 35 0.29 -0.05 12.56
CA GLY A 35 0.04 -1.16 13.49
C GLY A 35 -0.29 -2.48 12.79
N VAL A 36 0.20 -2.68 11.56
CA VAL A 36 -0.05 -3.90 10.79
C VAL A 36 0.65 -5.07 11.46
N LYS A 37 -0.10 -6.14 11.71
CA LYS A 37 0.39 -7.36 12.35
C LYS A 37 0.50 -8.51 11.34
N PRO A 38 1.40 -9.49 11.56
CA PRO A 38 1.58 -10.63 10.66
C PRO A 38 0.32 -11.46 10.41
N ASP A 39 -0.58 -11.55 11.40
CA ASP A 39 -1.84 -12.30 11.27
C ASP A 39 -2.86 -11.61 10.35
N LYS A 40 -2.72 -10.29 10.14
CA LYS A 40 -3.60 -9.49 9.28
C LYS A 40 -3.00 -9.15 7.93
N SER A 41 -1.67 -9.18 7.79
CA SER A 41 -0.99 -8.79 6.56
C SER A 41 -1.50 -9.55 5.33
N LYS A 42 -1.71 -10.86 5.43
CA LYS A 42 -2.22 -11.69 4.33
C LYS A 42 -3.57 -11.18 3.80
N SER A 43 -4.54 -10.95 4.68
CA SER A 43 -5.87 -10.47 4.28
C SER A 43 -5.79 -9.11 3.60
N LEU A 44 -4.98 -8.19 4.13
CA LEU A 44 -4.80 -6.86 3.57
C LEU A 44 -4.15 -6.90 2.18
N VAL A 45 -3.16 -7.77 1.97
CA VAL A 45 -2.53 -8.00 0.65
C VAL A 45 -3.56 -8.52 -0.35
N GLU A 46 -4.35 -9.52 0.03
CA GLU A 46 -5.38 -10.11 -0.82
C GLU A 46 -6.45 -9.08 -1.20
N ASP A 47 -6.94 -8.28 -0.26
CA ASP A 47 -7.92 -7.21 -0.48
C ASP A 47 -7.38 -6.12 -1.44
N ALA A 48 -6.12 -5.71 -1.24
CA ALA A 48 -5.47 -4.70 -2.09
C ALA A 48 -5.25 -5.19 -3.53
N MET A 49 -4.98 -6.48 -3.71
CA MET A 49 -4.62 -7.07 -5.00
C MET A 49 -5.83 -7.55 -5.80
N PHE A 50 -6.73 -8.32 -5.18
CA PHE A 50 -7.80 -9.02 -5.89
C PHE A 50 -8.98 -8.12 -6.27
N SER A 51 -9.19 -7.02 -5.54
CA SER A 51 -10.21 -6.02 -5.86
C SER A 51 -9.98 -5.28 -7.20
N ARG A 52 -8.81 -5.43 -7.83
CA ARG A 52 -8.42 -4.66 -9.01
C ARG A 52 -8.17 -5.47 -10.29
N GLY A 53 -8.38 -6.79 -10.25
CA GLY A 53 -8.14 -7.68 -11.39
C GLY A 53 -6.68 -7.70 -11.87
N ILE A 54 -6.39 -8.40 -12.98
CA ILE A 54 -5.02 -8.66 -13.46
C ILE A 54 -4.27 -7.36 -13.82
N ASP A 55 -4.91 -6.42 -14.51
CA ASP A 55 -4.22 -5.20 -14.95
C ASP A 55 -4.10 -4.15 -13.83
N GLY A 56 -5.07 -4.12 -12.90
CA GLY A 56 -5.00 -3.25 -11.75
C GLY A 56 -4.01 -3.74 -10.70
N SER A 57 -3.86 -5.05 -10.52
CA SER A 57 -2.90 -5.64 -9.57
C SER A 57 -1.44 -5.36 -9.96
N LYS A 58 -1.11 -5.33 -11.26
CA LYS A 58 0.21 -4.89 -11.76
C LYS A 58 0.55 -3.45 -11.33
N LYS A 59 -0.48 -2.61 -11.15
CA LYS A 59 -0.43 -1.21 -10.73
C LYS A 59 -0.76 -1.01 -9.24
N THR A 60 -0.78 -2.09 -8.46
CA THR A 60 -0.81 -2.05 -7.00
C THR A 60 0.55 -2.49 -6.48
N LYS A 61 1.11 -1.73 -5.54
CA LYS A 61 2.35 -2.05 -4.84
C LYS A 61 2.10 -2.02 -3.34
N ILE A 62 2.90 -2.79 -2.62
CA ILE A 62 2.88 -2.86 -1.17
C ILE A 62 4.31 -2.63 -0.70
N PHE A 63 4.49 -1.72 0.25
CA PHE A 63 5.74 -1.44 0.94
C PHE A 63 5.57 -1.77 2.42
#